data_AF-A0A0P9HQ73-F1
#
_entry.id   AF-A0A0P9HQ73-F1
#
_cell.length_a   1.000
_cell.length_b   1.000
_cell.length_c   1.000
_cell.angle_alpha   90.00
_cell.angle_beta   90.00
_cell.angle_gamma   90.00
#
_symmetry.space_group_name_H-M   'P 1'
#
loop_
_entity.id
_entity.type
_entity.pdbx_description
1 polymer ?
#
loop_
_entity_poly.entity_id
_entity_poly.type
_entity_poly.pdbx_seq_one_letter_code
_entity_poly.pdbx_strand_id
1 'polypeptide(L)'
;MRKSKSIILLIVWFIWAAGKDLDAIVRFGLSTVFYVFSLNNLSPLFFVFAFIVFVLNTATVYCLFRPNPKGFYIAINALVIAATQNIFTFCLALRDLDAVRSVYAASIEARGLPVREEALNMIFSQQGMYTSLLIMCVLYLVIGFIVFKKRTYFERTLVTSS
;
A
#
# COMPACT_ATOMS: atom_id res chain seq x y z
N MET A 1 -23.43 -1.04 17.54
CA MET A 1 -23.42 0.28 16.88
C MET A 1 -23.16 0.13 15.39
N ARG A 2 -23.96 0.78 14.52
CA ARG A 2 -23.78 0.74 13.06
C ARG A 2 -22.57 1.62 12.68
N LYS A 3 -21.53 1.03 12.07
CA LYS A 3 -20.35 1.79 11.60
C LYS A 3 -20.77 2.73 10.46
N SER A 4 -20.24 3.95 10.45
CA SER A 4 -20.50 4.88 9.33
C SER A 4 -19.84 4.40 8.03
N LYS A 5 -20.39 4.77 6.87
CA LYS A 5 -19.85 4.37 5.55
C LYS A 5 -18.34 4.64 5.41
N SER A 6 -17.86 5.77 5.94
CA SER A 6 -16.42 6.11 5.93
C SER A 6 -15.58 5.15 6.76
N ILE A 7 -16.07 4.68 7.91
CA ILE A 7 -15.33 3.71 8.73
C ILE A 7 -15.30 2.34 8.05
N ILE A 8 -16.39 1.94 7.41
CA ILE A 8 -16.44 0.70 6.61
C ILE A 8 -15.43 0.79 5.46
N LEU A 9 -15.37 1.92 4.75
CA LEU A 9 -14.38 2.16 3.71
C LEU A 9 -12.94 2.03 4.25
N LEU A 10 -12.64 2.65 5.40
CA LEU A 10 -11.32 2.52 6.02
C LEU A 10 -11.00 1.07 6.40
N ILE A 11 -11.95 0.32 6.95
CA ILE A 11 -11.76 -1.10 7.27
C ILE A 11 -11.42 -1.89 6.01
N VAL A 12 -12.21 -1.74 4.94
CA VAL A 12 -11.97 -2.43 3.67
C VAL A 12 -10.61 -2.07 3.09
N TRP A 13 -10.27 -0.77 3.09
CA TRP A 13 -8.98 -0.27 2.63
C TRP A 13 -7.81 -0.91 3.37
N PHE A 14 -7.81 -0.84 4.71
CA PHE A 14 -6.70 -1.33 5.52
C PHE A 14 -6.61 -2.87 5.55
N ILE A 15 -7.73 -3.59 5.42
CA ILE A 15 -7.73 -5.06 5.22
C ILE A 15 -7.11 -5.40 3.87
N TRP A 16 -7.55 -4.74 2.80
CA TRP A 16 -6.99 -4.95 1.46
C TRP A 16 -5.49 -4.63 1.41
N ALA A 17 -5.07 -3.52 2.03
CA ALA A 17 -3.67 -3.13 2.11
C ALA A 17 -2.84 -4.17 2.88
N ALA A 18 -3.28 -4.59 4.08
CA ALA A 18 -2.59 -5.64 4.84
C ALA A 18 -2.51 -6.96 4.07
N GLY A 19 -3.58 -7.35 3.35
CA GLY A 19 -3.58 -8.52 2.49
C GLY A 19 -2.58 -8.42 1.35
N LYS A 20 -2.48 -7.25 0.70
CA LYS A 20 -1.49 -6.98 -0.35
C LYS A 20 -0.06 -7.06 0.20
N ASP A 21 0.19 -6.49 1.37
CA ASP A 21 1.53 -6.52 1.97
C ASP A 21 1.93 -7.96 2.36
N LEU A 22 0.99 -8.72 2.94
CA LEU A 22 1.22 -10.13 3.25
C LEU A 22 1.49 -10.96 2.00
N ASP A 23 0.72 -10.77 0.92
CA ASP A 23 0.96 -11.40 -0.37
C ASP A 23 2.36 -11.05 -0.91
N ALA A 24 2.76 -9.78 -0.83
CA ALA A 24 4.07 -9.32 -1.25
C ALA A 24 5.22 -9.91 -0.42
N ILE A 25 5.01 -10.17 0.87
CA ILE A 25 6.00 -10.82 1.75
C ILE A 25 6.09 -12.31 1.47
N VAL A 26 4.96 -13.01 1.39
CA VAL A 26 4.90 -14.48 1.24
C VAL A 26 5.27 -14.90 -0.18
N ARG A 27 4.79 -14.16 -1.18
CA ARG A 27 5.02 -14.41 -2.61
C ARG A 27 5.97 -13.38 -3.21
N PHE A 28 7.02 -13.02 -2.47
CA PHE A 28 7.98 -12.00 -2.89
C PHE A 28 8.59 -12.25 -4.28
N GLY A 29 8.78 -13.52 -4.67
CA GLY A 29 9.28 -13.91 -6.00
C GLY A 29 8.33 -13.57 -7.16
N LEU A 30 7.09 -13.16 -6.89
CA LEU A 30 6.10 -12.67 -7.85
C LEU A 30 5.79 -11.17 -7.66
N SER A 31 6.53 -10.47 -6.79
CA SER A 31 6.32 -9.06 -6.48
C SER A 31 7.23 -8.19 -7.32
N THR A 32 6.66 -7.42 -8.25
CA THR A 32 7.40 -6.41 -9.02
C THR A 32 8.15 -5.43 -8.11
N VAL A 33 7.58 -5.08 -6.97
CA VAL A 33 8.23 -4.18 -5.98
C VAL A 33 9.48 -4.84 -5.41
N PHE A 34 9.44 -6.13 -5.07
CA PHE A 34 10.63 -6.86 -4.60
C PHE A 34 11.74 -6.84 -5.66
N TYR A 35 11.40 -7.12 -6.92
CA TYR A 35 12.37 -7.09 -8.00
C TYR A 35 12.99 -5.70 -8.22
N VAL A 36 12.19 -4.63 -8.15
CA VAL A 36 12.72 -3.25 -8.25
C VAL A 36 13.80 -3.00 -7.18
N PHE A 37 13.57 -3.45 -5.96
CA PHE A 37 14.58 -3.36 -4.89
C PHE A 37 15.77 -4.29 -5.16
N SER A 38 15.52 -5.51 -5.64
CA SER A 38 16.54 -6.52 -5.92
C SER A 38 17.52 -6.08 -7.02
N LEU A 39 17.02 -5.50 -8.11
CA LEU A 39 17.83 -4.92 -9.19
C LEU A 39 18.77 -3.81 -8.70
N ASN A 40 18.40 -3.14 -7.60
CA ASN A 40 19.19 -2.08 -6.97
C ASN A 40 20.01 -2.58 -5.77
N ASN A 41 20.11 -3.89 -5.53
CA ASN A 41 20.77 -4.51 -4.37
C ASN A 41 20.18 -4.10 -3.00
N LEU A 42 18.88 -3.77 -2.96
CA LEU A 42 18.17 -3.29 -1.78
C LEU A 42 17.10 -4.27 -1.28
N SER A 43 17.19 -5.56 -1.63
CA SER A 43 16.21 -6.59 -1.21
C SER A 43 15.88 -6.60 0.28
N PRO A 44 16.83 -6.43 1.23
CA PRO A 44 16.50 -6.36 2.65
C PRO A 44 15.57 -5.18 2.99
N LEU A 45 15.77 -4.04 2.33
CA LEU A 45 14.97 -2.83 2.57
C LEU A 45 13.52 -3.01 2.12
N PHE A 46 13.26 -3.83 1.08
CA PHE A 46 11.91 -4.22 0.69
C PHE A 46 11.18 -4.90 1.86
N PHE A 47 11.81 -5.89 2.50
CA PHE A 47 11.18 -6.63 3.60
C PHE A 47 10.95 -5.74 4.83
N VAL A 48 11.89 -4.82 5.12
CA VAL A 48 11.72 -3.83 6.19
C VAL A 48 10.47 -2.98 5.95
N PHE A 49 10.33 -2.40 4.75
CA PHE A 49 9.14 -1.62 4.42
C PHE A 49 7.87 -2.46 4.45
N ALA A 50 7.85 -3.60 3.75
CA ALA A 50 6.67 -4.45 3.65
C ALA A 50 6.19 -4.93 5.03
N PHE A 51 7.11 -5.34 5.91
CA PHE A 51 6.77 -5.79 7.26
C PHE A 51 6.24 -4.65 8.14
N ILE A 52 6.90 -3.48 8.13
CA ILE A 52 6.45 -2.33 8.91
C ILE A 52 5.04 -1.90 8.46
N VAL A 53 4.83 -1.78 7.15
CA VAL A 53 3.53 -1.39 6.57
C VAL A 53 2.46 -2.43 6.87
N PHE A 54 2.77 -3.73 6.73
CA PHE A 54 1.87 -4.82 7.09
C PHE A 54 1.41 -4.76 8.56
N VAL A 55 2.36 -4.59 9.48
CA VAL A 55 2.08 -4.51 10.92
C VAL A 55 1.21 -3.30 11.23
N LEU A 56 1.52 -2.13 10.66
CA LEU A 56 0.75 -0.91 10.88
C LEU A 56 -0.65 -0.97 10.26
N ASN A 57 -0.80 -1.56 9.08
CA ASN A 57 -2.10 -1.78 8.45
C ASN A 57 -2.95 -2.73 9.30
N THR A 58 -2.38 -3.84 9.76
CA THR A 58 -3.05 -4.81 10.65
C THR A 58 -3.46 -4.19 11.98
N ALA A 59 -2.55 -3.42 12.60
CA ALA A 59 -2.84 -2.69 13.83
C ALA A 59 -3.94 -1.64 13.62
N THR A 60 -3.98 -0.98 12.45
CA THR A 60 -5.04 -0.04 12.09
C THR A 60 -6.39 -0.75 11.96
N VAL A 61 -6.44 -1.91 11.31
CA VAL A 61 -7.65 -2.73 11.24
C VAL A 61 -8.13 -3.07 12.65
N TYR A 62 -7.24 -3.54 13.53
CA TYR A 62 -7.56 -3.81 14.92
C TYR A 62 -8.16 -2.58 15.62
N CYS A 63 -7.54 -1.41 15.49
CA CYS A 63 -8.03 -0.16 16.07
C CYS A 63 -9.35 0.33 15.45
N LEU A 64 -9.66 -0.02 14.21
CA LEU A 64 -10.95 0.29 13.58
C LEU A 64 -12.08 -0.62 14.09
N PHE A 65 -11.77 -1.85 14.51
CA PHE A 65 -12.73 -2.72 15.19
C PHE A 65 -12.87 -2.40 16.67
N ARG A 66 -11.75 -2.11 17.33
CA ARG A 66 -11.65 -1.74 18.75
C ARG A 66 -11.02 -0.34 18.87
N PRO A 67 -11.84 0.74 18.84
CA PRO A 67 -11.35 2.11 18.91
C PRO A 67 -10.39 2.35 20.06
N ASN A 68 -9.27 2.98 19.74
CA ASN A 68 -8.22 3.35 20.67
C ASN A 68 -7.62 4.68 20.19
N PRO A 69 -7.31 5.65 21.09
CA PRO A 69 -6.74 6.94 20.70
C PRO A 69 -5.43 6.81 19.92
N LYS A 70 -4.63 5.76 20.15
CA LYS A 70 -3.41 5.49 19.39
C LYS A 70 -3.69 5.07 17.94
N GLY A 71 -4.89 4.57 17.64
CA GLY A 71 -5.29 4.07 16.32
C GLY A 71 -5.23 5.12 15.22
N PHE A 72 -5.53 6.38 15.54
CA PHE A 72 -5.38 7.48 14.59
C PHE A 72 -3.91 7.64 14.14
N TYR A 73 -2.97 7.69 15.09
CA TYR A 73 -1.55 7.83 14.79
C TYR A 73 -1.00 6.61 14.05
N ILE A 74 -1.44 5.40 14.42
CA ILE A 74 -1.05 4.17 13.73
C ILE A 74 -1.52 4.23 12.26
N ALA A 75 -2.77 4.63 12.00
CA ALA A 75 -3.31 4.76 10.66
C ALA A 75 -2.56 5.80 9.81
N ILE A 76 -2.25 6.97 10.38
CA ILE A 76 -1.48 8.00 9.68
C ILE A 76 -0.05 7.51 9.38
N ASN A 77 0.63 6.89 10.34
CA ASN A 77 1.97 6.34 10.11
C ASN A 77 1.96 5.23 9.06
N ALA A 78 0.93 4.36 9.05
CA ALA A 78 0.78 3.34 8.02
C ALA A 78 0.74 3.97 6.62
N LEU A 79 -0.08 5.01 6.45
CA LEU A 79 -0.21 5.74 5.18
C LEU A 79 1.08 6.46 4.79
N VAL A 80 1.75 7.11 5.73
CA VAL A 80 3.01 7.84 5.48
C VAL A 80 4.10 6.87 5.05
N ILE A 81 4.34 5.79 5.80
CA ILE A 81 5.40 4.83 5.49
C ILE A 81 5.12 4.11 4.17
N ALA A 82 3.87 3.72 3.92
CA ALA A 82 3.48 3.12 2.65
C ALA A 82 3.64 4.11 1.49
N ALA A 83 3.33 5.40 1.69
CA ALA A 83 3.59 6.42 0.69
C ALA A 83 5.08 6.60 0.41
N THR A 84 5.91 6.64 1.46
CA THR A 84 7.37 6.70 1.35
C THR A 84 7.92 5.50 0.58
N GLN A 85 7.46 4.28 0.89
CA GLN A 85 7.85 3.07 0.16
C GLN A 85 7.48 3.18 -1.33
N ASN A 86 6.26 3.64 -1.66
CA ASN A 86 5.82 3.78 -3.05
C ASN A 86 6.64 4.82 -3.81
N ILE A 87 6.93 5.98 -3.19
CA ILE A 87 7.81 7.02 -3.78
C ILE A 87 9.22 6.47 -3.99
N PHE A 88 9.76 5.77 -2.99
CA PHE A 88 11.09 5.18 -3.10
C PHE A 88 11.15 4.12 -4.22
N THR A 89 10.15 3.23 -4.29
CA THR A 89 9.99 2.25 -5.37
C THR A 89 9.91 2.93 -6.73
N PHE A 90 9.14 4.01 -6.83
CA PHE A 90 9.01 4.81 -8.04
C PHE A 90 10.35 5.40 -8.48
N CYS A 91 11.11 6.01 -7.57
CA CYS A 91 12.42 6.57 -7.87
C CYS A 91 13.42 5.49 -8.33
N LEU A 92 13.36 4.29 -7.74
CA LEU A 92 14.17 3.15 -8.19
C LEU A 92 13.73 2.66 -9.57
N ALA A 93 12.43 2.57 -9.82
CA ALA A 93 11.89 2.11 -11.10
C ALA A 93 12.24 3.05 -12.26
N LEU A 94 12.27 4.36 -12.02
CA LEU A 94 12.66 5.34 -13.05
C LEU A 94 14.12 5.20 -13.54
N ARG A 95 14.99 4.50 -12.80
CA ARG A 95 16.38 4.30 -13.20
C ARG A 95 16.52 3.33 -14.36
N ASP A 96 15.61 2.35 -14.45
CA ASP A 96 15.63 1.31 -15.48
C ASP A 96 14.20 0.81 -15.74
N LEU A 97 13.46 1.58 -16.53
CA LEU A 97 12.05 1.29 -16.83
C LEU A 97 11.89 0.01 -17.65
N ASP A 98 12.85 -0.30 -18.52
CA ASP A 98 12.81 -1.49 -19.36
C ASP A 98 12.99 -2.76 -18.53
N ALA A 99 13.92 -2.76 -17.57
CA ALA A 99 14.06 -3.87 -16.64
C ALA A 99 12.80 -4.08 -15.79
N VAL A 100 12.18 -3.01 -15.28
CA VAL A 100 10.95 -3.13 -14.48
C VAL A 100 9.77 -3.61 -15.32
N ARG A 101 9.65 -3.15 -16.58
CA ARG A 101 8.63 -3.59 -17.52
C ARG A 101 8.73 -5.09 -17.79
N SER A 102 9.93 -5.58 -18.11
CA SER A 102 10.14 -7.01 -18.42
C SER A 102 9.81 -7.91 -17.23
N VAL A 103 10.20 -7.51 -16.03
CA VAL A 103 9.84 -8.20 -14.79
C VAL A 103 8.33 -8.18 -14.54
N TYR A 104 7.67 -7.06 -14.77
CA TYR A 104 6.22 -6.97 -14.60
C TYR A 104 5.47 -7.85 -15.61
N ALA A 105 5.93 -7.90 -16.87
CA ALA A 105 5.41 -8.82 -17.88
C ALA A 105 5.57 -10.28 -17.43
N ALA A 106 6.77 -10.68 -17.01
CA ALA A 106 7.05 -12.03 -16.50
C ALA A 106 6.19 -12.37 -15.27
N SER A 107 5.92 -11.40 -14.39
CA SER A 107 5.02 -11.58 -13.26
C SER A 107 3.55 -11.78 -13.69
N ILE A 108 3.10 -11.16 -14.78
CA ILE A 108 1.75 -11.35 -15.32
C ILE A 108 1.63 -12.75 -15.92
N GLU A 109 2.63 -13.18 -16.68
CA GLU A 109 2.70 -14.52 -17.28
C GLU A 109 2.74 -15.61 -16.20
N ALA A 110 3.53 -15.42 -15.15
CA ALA A 110 3.60 -16.35 -14.03
C ALA A 110 2.27 -16.50 -13.27
N ARG A 111 1.36 -15.53 -13.41
CA ARG A 111 -0.01 -15.58 -12.85
C ARG A 111 -1.03 -16.12 -13.85
N GLY A 112 -0.61 -16.55 -15.04
CA GLY A 112 -1.47 -17.06 -16.10
C GLY A 112 -2.36 -16.00 -16.74
N LEU A 113 -1.99 -14.73 -16.64
CA LEU A 113 -2.76 -13.60 -17.19
C LEU A 113 -2.19 -13.17 -18.55
N PRO A 114 -3.03 -12.67 -19.48
CA PRO A 114 -2.55 -12.22 -20.79
C PRO A 114 -1.74 -10.93 -20.65
N VAL A 115 -0.53 -10.92 -21.21
CA VAL A 115 0.30 -9.72 -21.33
C VAL A 115 -0.21 -8.85 -22.47
N ARG A 116 -0.51 -7.58 -22.17
CA ARG A 116 -0.92 -6.58 -23.16
C ARG A 116 0.22 -5.58 -23.34
N GLU A 117 1.03 -5.79 -24.37
CA GLU A 117 2.23 -4.97 -24.63
C GLU A 117 1.93 -3.47 -24.77
N GLU A 118 0.81 -3.11 -25.42
CA GLU A 118 0.39 -1.71 -25.55
C GLU A 118 0.14 -1.05 -24.18
N ALA A 119 -0.49 -1.77 -23.25
CA ALA A 119 -0.75 -1.28 -21.90
C ALA A 119 0.55 -1.19 -21.09
N LEU A 120 1.47 -2.15 -21.26
CA LEU A 120 2.80 -2.10 -20.63
C LEU A 120 3.59 -0.89 -21.09
N ASN A 121 3.64 -0.63 -22.40
CA ASN A 121 4.33 0.52 -22.97
C ASN A 121 3.77 1.85 -22.45
N MET A 122 2.44 1.92 -22.31
CA MET A 122 1.80 3.11 -21.75
C MET A 122 2.16 3.30 -20.27
N ILE A 123 2.06 2.23 -19.45
CA ILE A 123 2.32 2.28 -18.00
C ILE A 123 3.78 2.58 -17.68
N PHE A 124 4.71 1.89 -18.36
CA PHE A 124 6.16 2.00 -18.12
C PHE A 124 6.83 3.10 -18.96
N SER A 125 6.06 4.00 -19.56
CA SER A 125 6.57 5.28 -20.07
C SER A 125 6.82 6.26 -18.91
N GLN A 126 7.69 7.27 -19.11
CA GLN A 126 7.88 8.33 -18.11
C GLN A 126 6.55 8.99 -17.72
N GLN A 127 5.71 9.33 -18.70
CA GLN A 127 4.41 9.93 -18.46
C GLN A 127 3.46 8.98 -17.71
N GLY A 128 3.44 7.69 -18.06
CA GLY A 128 2.65 6.67 -17.38
C GLY A 128 3.05 6.48 -15.92
N MET A 129 4.36 6.49 -15.65
CA MET A 129 4.92 6.41 -14.32
C MET A 129 4.52 7.64 -13.48
N TYR A 130 4.73 8.86 -13.98
CA TYR A 130 4.33 10.08 -13.26
C TYR A 130 2.82 10.15 -13.00
N THR A 131 2.02 9.70 -13.97
CA THR A 131 0.55 9.61 -13.81
C THR A 131 0.18 8.62 -12.72
N SER A 132 0.84 7.46 -12.69
CA SER A 132 0.64 6.44 -11.65
C SER A 132 1.01 6.95 -10.26
N LEU A 133 2.12 7.70 -10.15
CA LEU A 133 2.52 8.37 -8.90
C LEU A 133 1.47 9.39 -8.46
N LEU A 134 0.99 10.24 -9.38
CA LEU A 134 -0.04 11.24 -9.08
C LEU A 134 -1.32 10.60 -8.56
N ILE A 135 -1.81 9.54 -9.23
CA ILE A 135 -3.00 8.79 -8.81
C ILE A 135 -2.79 8.21 -7.41
N MET A 136 -1.62 7.63 -7.14
CA MET A 136 -1.27 7.08 -5.84
C MET A 136 -1.25 8.17 -4.75
N CYS A 137 -0.64 9.33 -5.01
CA CYS A 137 -0.64 10.46 -4.08
C CYS A 137 -2.07 10.94 -3.76
N VAL A 138 -2.91 11.13 -4.78
CA VAL A 138 -4.31 11.55 -4.59
C VAL A 138 -5.07 10.53 -3.76
N LEU A 139 -4.92 9.24 -4.04
CA LEU A 139 -5.60 8.17 -3.30
C LEU A 139 -5.19 8.17 -1.81
N TYR A 140 -3.90 8.28 -1.52
CA TYR A 140 -3.41 8.34 -0.14
C TYR A 140 -3.86 9.61 0.59
N LEU A 141 -3.89 10.76 -0.10
CA LEU A 141 -4.43 12.00 0.44
C LEU A 141 -5.92 11.88 0.79
N VAL A 142 -6.72 11.25 -0.08
CA VAL A 142 -8.15 11.01 0.18
C VAL A 142 -8.34 10.11 1.39
N ILE A 143 -7.63 8.99 1.47
CA ILE A 143 -7.72 8.08 2.62
C ILE A 143 -7.23 8.77 3.90
N GLY A 144 -6.10 9.47 3.85
CA GLY A 144 -5.56 10.23 4.96
C GLY A 144 -6.52 11.32 5.46
N PHE A 145 -7.17 12.02 4.54
CA PHE A 145 -8.22 13.00 4.86
C PHE A 145 -9.41 12.34 5.56
N ILE A 146 -9.85 11.15 5.12
CA ILE A 146 -10.94 10.42 5.76
C ILE A 146 -10.55 9.97 7.17
N VAL A 147 -9.32 9.47 7.36
CA VAL A 147 -8.77 9.12 8.69
C VAL A 147 -8.78 10.36 9.59
N PHE A 148 -8.27 11.49 9.10
CA PHE A 148 -8.23 12.77 9.84
C PHE A 148 -9.62 13.25 10.24
N LYS A 149 -10.57 13.27 9.29
CA LYS A 149 -11.97 13.67 9.55
C LYS A 149 -12.65 12.74 10.56
N LYS A 150 -12.18 11.50 10.69
CA LYS A 150 -12.70 10.50 11.64
C LYS A 150 -11.81 10.31 12.87
N ARG A 151 -10.90 11.25 13.21
CA ARG A 151 -10.06 11.16 14.42
C ARG A 151 -10.86 10.87 15.70
N THR A 152 -12.01 11.51 15.85
CA THR A 152 -12.89 11.35 17.03
C THR A 152 -13.50 9.97 17.13
N TYR A 153 -13.49 9.17 16.05
CA TYR A 153 -13.88 7.76 16.11
C TYR A 153 -12.88 6.96 16.94
N PHE A 154 -11.58 7.24 16.78
CA PHE A 154 -10.50 6.56 17.50
C PHE A 154 -10.40 7.00 18.97
N GLU A 155 -10.77 8.25 19.27
CA GLU A 155 -10.76 8.80 20.63
C GLU A 155 -11.90 8.27 21.53
N ARG A 156 -12.92 7.64 20.94
CA ARG A 156 -13.99 7.01 21.73
C ARG A 156 -13.43 5.79 22.45
N THR A 157 -13.01 5.97 23.70
CA THR A 157 -12.93 4.87 24.65
C THR A 157 -14.28 4.17 24.67
N LEU A 158 -14.29 2.84 24.54
CA LEU A 158 -15.49 2.04 24.83
C LEU A 158 -15.83 2.27 26.30
N VAL A 159 -16.66 3.28 26.59
CA VAL A 159 -17.31 3.42 27.89
C VAL A 159 -18.32 2.28 27.98
N THR A 160 -17.89 1.23 28.70
CA THR A 160 -18.66 0.17 29.40
C THR A 160 -19.73 -0.64 28.64
N SER A 161 -19.60 -1.96 28.76
CA SER A 161 -20.67 -2.78 29.36
C SER A 161 -20.02 -4.02 30.00
N SER A 162 -19.64 -3.90 31.27
CA SER A 162 -19.50 -5.02 32.20
C SER A 162 -20.76 -5.07 33.04
#